data_AF-A0AAX4I5E8-F1
#
_entry.id   AF-A0AAX4I5E8-F1
#
_cell.length_a   1.000
_cell.length_b   1.000
_cell.length_c   1.000
_cell.angle_alpha   90.00
_cell.angle_beta   90.00
_cell.angle_gamma   90.00
#
_symmetry.space_group_name_H-M   'P 1'
#
loop_
_entity.id
_entity.type
_entity.pdbx_description
1 polymer ?
#
loop_
_entity_poly.entity_id
_entity_poly.type
_entity_poly.pdbx_seq_one_letter_code
_entity_poly.pdbx_strand_id
1 'polypeptide(L)'
;MSEQSESTKRVIRNIQTDGHKITADKTVRAWRVPMTSEFPTPPKATRRPPNMWLEEGNQKSGLQHMTGEQAKIRTFEGVGIPAASQREKIPILAEAATTAGRHITTQGRRNDRPIMSTYVDGRVMKTAITVAENGYVVGVNPVTKRFKVRPGDPGEVSDRTMENLYSYPLNCPDRRRTDEAKKGQVMDTNESGVQKAKTSHFGRFFK
;
A
#
# COMPACT_ATOMS: atom_id res chain seq x y z
N MET A 1 10.37 -3.31 19.55
CA MET A 1 9.76 -4.10 18.45
C MET A 1 8.29 -3.73 18.41
N SER A 2 7.79 -3.22 17.28
CA SER A 2 6.35 -2.94 17.15
C SER A 2 5.57 -4.24 17.30
N GLU A 3 4.60 -4.28 18.21
CA GLU A 3 3.75 -5.45 18.35
C GLU A 3 2.94 -5.65 17.06
N GLN A 4 2.93 -6.87 16.52
CA GLN A 4 2.14 -7.18 15.33
C GLN A 4 0.65 -7.09 15.68
N SER A 5 -0.16 -6.51 14.78
CA SER A 5 -1.61 -6.46 14.97
C SER A 5 -2.22 -7.88 15.10
N GLU A 6 -3.32 -8.03 15.84
CA GLU A 6 -4.04 -9.31 15.95
C GLU A 6 -4.48 -9.85 14.59
N SER A 7 -4.83 -8.97 13.65
CA SER A 7 -5.11 -9.36 12.26
C SER A 7 -3.90 -10.00 11.58
N THR A 8 -2.69 -9.44 11.77
CA THR A 8 -1.45 -9.99 11.22
C THR A 8 -1.13 -11.35 11.86
N LYS A 9 -1.23 -11.46 13.20
CA LYS A 9 -1.03 -12.73 13.92
C LYS A 9 -2.01 -13.82 13.43
N ARG A 10 -3.25 -13.46 13.11
CA ARG A 10 -4.24 -14.40 12.55
C ARG A 10 -3.86 -14.86 11.15
N VAL A 11 -3.40 -13.96 10.28
CA VAL A 11 -2.94 -14.33 8.93
C VAL A 11 -1.73 -15.27 9.01
N ILE A 12 -0.76 -14.96 9.87
CA ILE A 12 0.42 -15.82 10.11
C ILE A 12 -0.02 -17.23 10.55
N ARG A 13 -0.94 -17.32 11.51
CA ARG A 13 -1.50 -18.61 11.94
C ARG A 13 -2.14 -19.38 10.80
N ASN A 14 -2.95 -18.73 9.97
CA ASN A 14 -3.56 -19.39 8.80
C ASN A 14 -2.49 -19.93 7.84
N ILE A 15 -1.44 -19.15 7.55
CA ILE A 15 -0.33 -19.57 6.69
C ILE A 15 0.38 -20.80 7.29
N GLN A 16 0.59 -20.83 8.60
CA GLN A 16 1.17 -22.00 9.29
C GLN A 16 0.25 -23.22 9.23
N THR A 17 -1.06 -23.04 9.41
CA THR A 17 -2.06 -24.11 9.29
C THR A 17 -2.12 -24.68 7.87
N ASP A 18 -1.92 -23.85 6.85
CA ASP A 18 -1.79 -24.26 5.44
C ASP A 18 -0.50 -25.06 5.15
N GLY A 19 0.35 -25.28 6.17
CA GLY A 19 1.58 -26.08 6.08
C GLY A 19 2.76 -25.33 5.48
N HIS A 20 2.65 -24.01 5.29
CA HIS A 20 3.73 -23.22 4.72
C HIS A 20 4.78 -22.85 5.77
N LYS A 21 6.05 -22.97 5.39
CA LYS A 21 7.18 -22.53 6.22
C LYS A 21 7.23 -21.00 6.23
N ILE A 22 6.78 -20.42 7.34
CA ILE A 22 6.86 -19.00 7.67
C ILE A 22 7.59 -18.85 9.00
N THR A 23 8.47 -17.87 9.08
CA THR A 23 9.21 -17.54 10.31
C THR A 23 8.53 -16.32 10.94
N ALA A 24 7.64 -16.55 11.91
CA ALA A 24 6.73 -15.52 12.43
C ALA A 24 7.45 -14.30 13.03
N ASP A 25 8.58 -14.54 13.70
CA ASP A 25 9.48 -13.55 14.29
C ASP A 25 10.18 -12.68 13.22
N LYS A 26 10.45 -13.25 12.04
CA LYS A 26 11.05 -12.54 10.89
C LYS A 26 10.01 -11.99 9.91
N THR A 27 8.73 -12.17 10.19
CA THR A 27 7.66 -11.67 9.34
C THR A 27 7.54 -10.16 9.54
N VAL A 28 7.83 -9.42 8.47
CA VAL A 28 7.69 -7.97 8.44
C VAL A 28 6.23 -7.59 8.23
N ARG A 29 5.53 -8.32 7.35
CA ARG A 29 4.12 -8.06 7.04
C ARG A 29 3.45 -9.31 6.51
N ALA A 30 2.19 -9.53 6.88
CA ALA A 30 1.35 -10.60 6.35
C ALA A 30 -0.08 -10.10 6.18
N TRP A 31 -0.71 -10.44 5.06
CA TRP A 31 -2.04 -9.96 4.70
C TRP A 31 -2.86 -11.01 3.94
N ARG A 32 -4.18 -10.80 3.94
CA ARG A 32 -5.11 -11.58 3.12
C ARG A 32 -5.22 -10.94 1.73
N VAL A 33 -5.20 -11.77 0.69
CA VAL A 33 -5.47 -11.33 -0.67
C VAL A 33 -6.97 -11.45 -0.94
N PRO A 34 -7.68 -10.35 -1.23
CA PRO A 34 -9.11 -10.41 -1.50
C PRO A 34 -9.38 -11.15 -2.81
N MET A 35 -10.57 -11.75 -2.93
CA MET A 35 -11.00 -12.41 -4.18
C MET A 35 -11.08 -11.42 -5.35
N THR A 36 -11.37 -10.16 -5.06
CA THR A 36 -11.43 -9.05 -6.02
C THR A 36 -10.06 -8.55 -6.47
N SER A 37 -8.95 -9.02 -5.88
CA SER A 37 -7.61 -8.65 -6.33
C SER A 37 -7.41 -9.04 -7.79
N GLU A 38 -6.74 -8.19 -8.56
CA GLU A 38 -6.31 -8.51 -9.92
C GLU A 38 -4.94 -9.17 -9.98
N PHE A 39 -4.28 -9.35 -8.84
CA PHE A 39 -2.98 -10.01 -8.83
C PHE A 39 -3.12 -11.42 -9.42
N PRO A 40 -2.34 -11.77 -10.46
CA PRO A 40 -2.49 -13.04 -11.14
C PRO A 40 -1.98 -14.20 -10.29
N THR A 41 -2.41 -15.42 -10.61
CA THR A 41 -1.87 -16.63 -9.98
C THR A 41 -0.36 -16.74 -10.27
N PRO A 42 0.50 -16.91 -9.25
CA PRO A 42 1.93 -17.11 -9.46
C PRO A 42 2.20 -18.32 -10.38
N PRO A 43 3.25 -18.30 -11.24
CA PRO A 43 3.42 -19.31 -12.30
C PRO A 43 3.50 -20.78 -11.84
N LYS A 44 3.92 -21.02 -10.60
CA LYS A 44 4.04 -22.37 -10.02
C LYS A 44 2.88 -22.74 -9.10
N ALA A 45 1.98 -21.80 -8.83
CA ALA A 45 0.83 -22.05 -7.98
C ALA A 45 -0.32 -22.64 -8.81
N THR A 46 -1.05 -23.59 -8.22
CA THR A 46 -2.28 -24.13 -8.82
C THR A 46 -3.44 -23.15 -8.76
N ARG A 47 -3.43 -22.26 -7.76
CA ARG A 47 -4.41 -21.19 -7.55
C ARG A 47 -3.74 -20.01 -6.89
N ARG A 48 -4.35 -18.82 -6.97
CA ARG A 48 -3.84 -17.66 -6.25
C ARG A 48 -3.80 -17.93 -4.73
N PRO A 49 -2.67 -17.65 -4.05
CA PRO A 49 -2.59 -17.75 -2.60
C PRO A 49 -3.61 -16.83 -1.93
N PRO A 50 -4.41 -17.31 -0.95
CA PRO A 50 -5.39 -16.49 -0.25
C PRO A 50 -4.73 -15.54 0.76
N ASN A 51 -3.49 -15.84 1.15
CA ASN A 51 -2.66 -15.07 2.06
C ASN A 51 -1.30 -14.85 1.41
N MET A 52 -0.69 -13.71 1.69
CA MET A 52 0.68 -13.40 1.28
C MET A 52 1.44 -12.81 2.47
N TRP A 53 2.77 -12.96 2.45
CA TRP A 53 3.62 -12.39 3.48
C TRP A 53 4.99 -11.99 2.94
N LEU A 54 5.62 -11.10 3.68
CA LEU A 54 6.98 -10.64 3.47
C LEU A 54 7.77 -10.84 4.77
N GLU A 55 8.92 -11.51 4.65
CA GLU A 55 9.89 -11.67 5.73
C GLU A 55 11.08 -10.72 5.54
N GLU A 56 11.89 -10.57 6.59
CA GLU A 56 13.20 -9.92 6.49
C GLU A 56 14.04 -10.54 5.36
N GLY A 57 14.00 -11.87 5.26
CA GLY A 57 14.63 -12.61 4.19
C GLY A 57 16.17 -12.58 4.24
N ASN A 58 16.80 -12.57 3.08
CA ASN A 58 18.25 -12.54 2.90
C ASN A 58 18.63 -11.80 1.61
N GLN A 59 19.88 -11.90 1.16
CA GLN A 59 20.33 -11.24 -0.08
C GLN A 59 19.60 -11.72 -1.35
N LYS A 60 18.95 -12.88 -1.32
CA LYS A 60 18.26 -13.50 -2.48
C LYS A 60 16.74 -13.35 -2.47
N SER A 61 16.10 -13.12 -1.32
CA SER A 61 14.65 -12.92 -1.22
C SER A 61 14.25 -12.11 0.00
N GLY A 62 13.02 -11.56 0.00
CA GLY A 62 12.47 -10.81 1.13
C GLY A 62 12.96 -9.37 1.21
N LEU A 63 12.73 -8.71 2.34
CA LEU A 63 12.99 -7.27 2.47
C LEU A 63 14.49 -6.91 2.31
N GLN A 64 15.39 -7.74 2.84
CA GLN A 64 16.83 -7.54 2.69
C GLN A 64 17.26 -7.62 1.22
N HIS A 65 16.65 -8.48 0.42
CA HIS A 65 16.92 -8.52 -1.02
C HIS A 65 16.52 -7.22 -1.70
N MET A 66 15.44 -6.57 -1.27
CA MET A 66 14.93 -5.33 -1.86
C MET A 66 15.71 -4.09 -1.40
N THR A 67 16.27 -4.12 -0.19
CA THR A 67 16.88 -2.95 0.48
C THR A 67 18.36 -3.10 0.79
N GLY A 68 18.99 -4.23 0.46
CA GLY A 68 20.36 -4.55 0.86
C GLY A 68 21.45 -4.12 -0.13
N GLU A 69 21.10 -3.78 -1.37
CA GLU A 69 22.05 -3.34 -2.41
C GLU A 69 21.83 -1.88 -2.77
N GLN A 70 22.91 -1.10 -2.88
CA GLN A 70 22.83 0.34 -3.16
C GLN A 70 22.07 0.65 -4.47
N ALA A 71 22.22 -0.20 -5.49
CA ALA A 71 21.51 -0.02 -6.76
C ALA A 71 19.98 -0.15 -6.59
N LYS A 72 19.51 -1.07 -5.75
CA LYS A 72 18.08 -1.25 -5.48
C LYS A 72 17.52 -0.10 -4.64
N ILE A 73 18.27 0.32 -3.62
CA ILE A 73 17.94 1.50 -2.81
C ILE A 73 17.72 2.71 -3.71
N ARG A 74 18.68 3.01 -4.60
CA ARG A 74 18.58 4.13 -5.56
C ARG A 74 17.40 4.00 -6.52
N THR A 75 17.03 2.77 -6.89
CA THR A 75 15.88 2.55 -7.77
C THR A 75 14.57 2.98 -7.09
N PHE A 76 14.41 2.68 -5.79
CA PHE A 76 13.27 3.14 -5.00
C PHE A 76 13.30 4.64 -4.73
N GLU A 77 14.47 5.23 -4.48
CA GLU A 77 14.61 6.68 -4.34
C GLU A 77 14.21 7.41 -5.62
N GLY A 78 14.58 6.87 -6.79
CA GLY A 78 14.22 7.42 -8.09
C GLY A 78 12.71 7.46 -8.38
N VAL A 79 11.90 6.72 -7.62
CA VAL A 79 10.42 6.77 -7.69
C VAL A 79 9.79 7.45 -6.48
N GLY A 80 10.60 8.11 -5.64
CA GLY A 80 10.12 8.90 -4.51
C GLY A 80 9.92 8.12 -3.20
N ILE A 81 10.57 6.96 -3.03
CA ILE A 81 10.65 6.24 -1.75
C ILE A 81 12.05 6.44 -1.15
N PRO A 82 12.24 7.38 -0.20
CA PRO A 82 13.54 7.66 0.42
C PRO A 82 14.11 6.44 1.14
N ALA A 83 15.44 6.24 1.07
CA ALA A 83 16.14 5.13 1.71
C ALA A 83 15.76 4.92 3.19
N ALA A 84 15.64 6.02 3.95
CA ALA A 84 15.27 5.98 5.37
C ALA A 84 13.88 5.36 5.64
N SER A 85 12.97 5.40 4.66
CA SER A 85 11.60 4.89 4.78
C SER A 85 11.35 3.58 4.04
N GLN A 86 12.33 3.06 3.29
CA GLN A 86 12.14 1.89 2.42
C GLN A 86 11.71 0.63 3.19
N ARG A 87 12.27 0.40 4.38
CA ARG A 87 11.92 -0.77 5.20
C ARG A 87 10.44 -0.80 5.61
N GLU A 88 9.81 0.36 5.73
CA GLU A 88 8.39 0.49 6.07
C GLU A 88 7.50 0.54 4.83
N LYS A 89 7.89 1.34 3.83
CA LYS A 89 7.08 1.61 2.64
C LYS A 89 7.04 0.46 1.64
N ILE A 90 8.13 -0.31 1.50
CA ILE A 90 8.16 -1.44 0.55
C ILE A 90 7.14 -2.53 0.92
N PRO A 91 7.04 -2.96 2.20
CA PRO A 91 5.97 -3.86 2.62
C PRO A 91 4.55 -3.32 2.34
N ILE A 92 4.32 -2.02 2.57
CA ILE A 92 3.02 -1.37 2.28
C ILE A 92 2.72 -1.44 0.78
N LEU A 93 3.70 -1.09 -0.05
CA LEU A 93 3.58 -1.12 -1.51
C LEU A 93 3.29 -2.54 -2.02
N ALA A 94 3.94 -3.56 -1.45
CA ALA A 94 3.71 -4.97 -1.78
C ALA A 94 2.27 -5.39 -1.48
N GLU A 95 1.76 -5.04 -0.29
CA GLU A 95 0.37 -5.32 0.06
C GLU A 95 -0.60 -4.58 -0.86
N ALA A 96 -0.43 -3.26 -1.04
CA ALA A 96 -1.32 -2.46 -1.88
C ALA A 96 -1.41 -3.01 -3.31
N ALA A 97 -0.27 -3.39 -3.88
CA ALA A 97 -0.18 -3.93 -5.24
C ALA A 97 -0.79 -5.32 -5.41
N THR A 98 -0.72 -6.15 -4.37
CA THR A 98 -1.29 -7.50 -4.42
C THR A 98 -2.74 -7.55 -3.97
N THR A 99 -3.26 -6.51 -3.32
CA THR A 99 -4.64 -6.47 -2.81
C THR A 99 -5.57 -5.64 -3.67
N ALA A 100 -5.15 -4.45 -4.07
CA ALA A 100 -5.98 -3.49 -4.80
C ALA A 100 -5.39 -3.12 -6.18
N GLY A 101 -4.08 -3.33 -6.37
CA GLY A 101 -3.39 -2.95 -7.60
C GLY A 101 -4.02 -3.54 -8.87
N ARG A 102 -3.97 -2.75 -9.95
CA ARG A 102 -4.40 -3.17 -11.29
C ARG A 102 -3.29 -3.92 -11.98
N HIS A 103 -3.56 -5.10 -12.51
CA HIS A 103 -2.54 -5.84 -13.28
C HIS A 103 -2.38 -5.19 -14.66
N ILE A 104 -1.14 -4.88 -15.07
CA ILE A 104 -0.86 -4.24 -16.36
C ILE A 104 -0.37 -5.26 -17.40
N THR A 105 0.70 -5.97 -17.04
CA THR A 105 1.42 -6.94 -17.87
C THR A 105 2.30 -7.79 -16.95
N THR A 106 3.05 -8.74 -17.51
CA THR A 106 3.98 -9.58 -16.78
C THR A 106 5.35 -9.54 -17.45
N GLN A 107 6.41 -9.29 -16.67
CA GLN A 107 7.78 -9.21 -17.15
C GLN A 107 8.70 -10.28 -16.55
N GLY A 108 9.94 -10.32 -17.06
CA GLY A 108 10.97 -11.27 -16.64
C GLY A 108 11.11 -12.45 -17.60
N ARG A 109 12.29 -13.08 -17.59
CA ARG A 109 12.62 -14.18 -18.51
C ARG A 109 11.66 -15.36 -18.39
N ARG A 110 11.05 -15.54 -17.21
CA ARG A 110 10.10 -16.62 -16.91
C ARG A 110 8.64 -16.15 -16.83
N ASN A 111 8.34 -14.91 -17.23
CA ASN A 111 7.02 -14.29 -17.06
C ASN A 111 6.49 -14.45 -15.62
N ASP A 112 7.34 -14.20 -14.64
CA ASP A 112 7.11 -14.47 -13.22
C ASP A 112 6.95 -13.21 -12.38
N ARG A 113 6.95 -12.03 -13.03
CA ARG A 113 6.87 -10.73 -12.36
C ARG A 113 5.74 -9.88 -12.92
N PRO A 114 4.50 -10.07 -12.44
CA PRO A 114 3.40 -9.17 -12.72
C PRO A 114 3.79 -7.72 -12.40
N ILE A 115 3.49 -6.82 -13.32
CA ILE A 115 3.57 -5.37 -13.12
C ILE A 115 2.19 -4.90 -12.69
N MET A 116 2.12 -4.37 -11.49
CA MET A 116 0.89 -3.83 -10.89
C MET A 116 0.95 -2.31 -10.89
N SER A 117 -0.14 -1.65 -11.28
CA SER A 117 -0.35 -0.23 -11.04
C SER A 117 -1.07 -0.04 -9.71
N THR A 118 -0.58 0.87 -8.89
CA THR A 118 -1.08 1.15 -7.54
C THR A 118 -1.10 2.62 -7.24
N TYR A 119 -1.97 3.05 -6.33
CA TYR A 119 -1.93 4.40 -5.76
C TYR A 119 -1.51 4.32 -4.29
N VAL A 120 -0.32 4.83 -3.97
CA VAL A 120 0.24 4.82 -2.62
C VAL A 120 0.88 6.18 -2.35
N ASP A 121 0.69 6.72 -1.15
CA ASP A 121 1.25 8.01 -0.73
C ASP A 121 0.97 9.17 -1.71
N GLY A 122 -0.26 9.20 -2.24
CA GLY A 122 -0.68 10.27 -3.13
C GLY A 122 -0.17 10.15 -4.57
N ARG A 123 0.44 9.02 -4.94
CA ARG A 123 1.11 8.84 -6.24
C ARG A 123 0.79 7.50 -6.87
N VAL A 124 0.72 7.48 -8.20
CA VAL A 124 0.65 6.24 -8.96
C VAL A 124 2.05 5.61 -9.05
N MET A 125 2.13 4.34 -8.68
CA MET A 125 3.35 3.56 -8.71
C MET A 125 3.12 2.28 -9.52
N LYS A 126 4.06 2.00 -10.42
CA LYS A 126 4.11 0.74 -11.18
C LYS A 126 5.18 -0.15 -10.59
N THR A 127 4.78 -1.34 -10.18
CA THR A 127 5.62 -2.21 -9.36
C THR A 127 5.60 -3.63 -9.90
N ALA A 128 6.78 -4.16 -10.18
CA ALA A 128 6.97 -5.56 -10.53
C ALA A 128 7.16 -6.39 -9.27
N ILE A 129 6.32 -7.41 -9.10
CA ILE A 129 6.29 -8.22 -7.87
C ILE A 129 6.57 -9.67 -8.21
N THR A 130 7.45 -10.30 -7.44
CA THR A 130 7.70 -11.74 -7.49
C THR A 130 7.10 -12.37 -6.24
N VAL A 131 6.15 -13.27 -6.42
CA VAL A 131 5.53 -14.06 -5.34
C VAL A 131 5.77 -15.53 -5.63
N ALA A 132 6.20 -16.28 -4.62
CA ALA A 132 6.34 -17.72 -4.68
C ALA A 132 4.97 -18.40 -4.66
N GLU A 133 4.93 -19.70 -4.99
CA GLU A 133 3.68 -20.46 -5.10
C GLU A 133 2.84 -20.49 -3.81
N ASN A 134 3.50 -20.35 -2.66
CA ASN A 134 2.87 -20.35 -1.34
C ASN A 134 2.37 -18.98 -0.87
N GLY A 135 2.66 -17.90 -1.60
CA GLY A 135 2.31 -16.53 -1.18
C GLY A 135 3.48 -15.74 -0.55
N TYR A 136 4.67 -16.32 -0.43
CA TYR A 136 5.86 -15.59 0.01
C TYR A 136 6.28 -14.55 -1.03
N VAL A 137 6.37 -13.29 -0.63
CA VAL A 137 6.85 -12.20 -1.49
C VAL A 137 8.37 -12.24 -1.54
N VAL A 138 8.89 -12.66 -2.70
CA VAL A 138 10.32 -12.82 -2.96
C VAL A 138 10.97 -11.47 -3.26
N GLY A 139 10.31 -10.63 -4.06
CA GLY A 139 10.90 -9.42 -4.61
C GLY A 139 9.85 -8.40 -5.00
N VAL A 140 10.15 -7.12 -4.78
CA VAL A 140 9.35 -5.97 -5.18
C VAL A 140 10.30 -5.00 -5.84
N ASN A 141 10.00 -4.54 -7.05
CA ASN A 141 10.84 -3.62 -7.79
C ASN A 141 9.99 -2.56 -8.47
N PRO A 142 10.28 -1.27 -8.28
CA PRO A 142 9.59 -0.23 -9.01
C PRO A 142 10.00 -0.27 -10.47
N VAL A 143 9.07 0.06 -11.35
CA VAL A 143 9.27 0.01 -12.80
C VAL A 143 9.53 1.44 -13.30
N THR A 144 10.80 1.74 -13.56
CA THR A 144 11.26 3.06 -14.03
C THR A 144 11.42 3.15 -15.54
N LYS A 145 11.51 2.01 -16.23
CA LYS A 145 11.64 1.93 -17.68
C LYS A 145 10.30 1.64 -18.32
N ARG A 146 10.11 2.08 -19.57
CA ARG A 146 8.96 1.64 -20.37
C ARG A 146 8.99 0.12 -20.51
N PHE A 147 7.89 -0.51 -20.14
CA PHE A 147 7.64 -1.94 -20.36
C PHE A 147 6.77 -2.13 -21.59
N LYS A 148 6.82 -3.32 -22.18
CA LYS A 148 6.00 -3.68 -23.32
C LYS A 148 4.75 -4.39 -22.83
N VAL A 149 3.58 -3.88 -23.18
CA VAL A 149 2.29 -4.58 -23.05
C VAL A 149 2.14 -5.49 -24.27
N ARG A 150 1.90 -6.78 -24.05
CA ARG A 150 1.72 -7.78 -25.12
C ARG A 150 0.24 -7.96 -25.44
N PRO A 151 -0.10 -8.50 -26.63
CA PRO A 151 -1.46 -8.90 -26.93
C PRO A 151 -2.01 -9.85 -25.84
N GLY A 152 -3.18 -9.52 -25.29
CA GLY A 152 -3.83 -10.28 -24.21
C GLY A 152 -3.43 -9.89 -22.79
N ASP A 153 -2.43 -9.02 -22.60
CA ASP A 153 -2.21 -8.40 -21.29
C ASP A 153 -3.36 -7.41 -20.99
N PRO A 154 -3.75 -7.21 -19.71
CA PRO A 154 -4.82 -6.28 -19.35
C PRO A 154 -4.59 -4.84 -19.82
N GLY A 155 -3.32 -4.45 -19.95
CA GLY A 155 -2.93 -3.14 -20.44
C GLY A 155 -2.82 -2.10 -19.34
N GLU A 156 -2.28 -0.94 -19.71
CA GLU A 156 -2.06 0.14 -18.76
C GLU A 156 -3.33 0.95 -18.54
N VAL A 157 -3.69 1.17 -17.28
CA VAL A 157 -4.66 2.18 -16.87
C VAL A 157 -3.93 3.49 -16.66
N SER A 158 -4.43 4.60 -17.22
CA SER A 158 -3.78 5.91 -17.10
C SER A 158 -3.59 6.32 -15.64
N ASP A 159 -2.51 7.05 -15.34
CA ASP A 159 -2.24 7.51 -13.98
C ASP A 159 -3.40 8.33 -13.42
N ARG A 160 -4.03 9.20 -14.24
CA ARG A 160 -5.23 9.95 -13.84
C ARG A 160 -6.41 9.04 -13.50
N THR A 161 -6.61 7.96 -14.24
CA THR A 161 -7.68 6.98 -13.94
C THR A 161 -7.37 6.25 -12.63
N MET A 162 -6.11 5.88 -12.40
CA MET A 162 -5.68 5.28 -11.14
C MET A 162 -5.87 6.24 -9.97
N GLU A 163 -5.45 7.50 -10.10
CA GLU A 163 -5.71 8.54 -9.13
C GLU A 163 -7.20 8.65 -8.83
N ASN A 164 -8.06 8.77 -9.84
CA ASN A 164 -9.50 8.85 -9.64
C ASN A 164 -10.07 7.62 -8.93
N LEU A 165 -9.69 6.41 -9.33
CA LEU A 165 -10.16 5.16 -8.70
C LEU A 165 -9.87 5.11 -7.20
N TYR A 166 -8.76 5.72 -6.76
CA TYR A 166 -8.31 5.70 -5.38
C TYR A 166 -8.56 7.01 -4.61
N SER A 167 -8.88 8.09 -5.32
CA SER A 167 -9.32 9.38 -4.77
C SER A 167 -10.82 9.39 -4.45
N TYR A 168 -11.59 8.46 -5.02
CA TYR A 168 -13.01 8.35 -4.71
C TYR A 168 -13.23 7.82 -3.27
N PRO A 169 -14.15 8.42 -2.49
CA PRO A 169 -14.26 8.27 -1.03
C PRO A 169 -14.78 6.91 -0.52
N LEU A 170 -14.70 5.84 -1.30
CA LEU A 170 -15.19 4.50 -0.95
C LEU A 170 -14.08 3.54 -0.48
N ASN A 171 -12.79 3.83 -0.72
CA ASN A 171 -11.69 2.89 -0.46
C ASN A 171 -10.64 3.35 0.58
N CYS A 172 -10.92 4.38 1.37
CA CYS A 172 -10.04 4.77 2.47
C CYS A 172 -10.49 4.07 3.78
N PRO A 173 -9.68 3.16 4.38
CA PRO A 173 -10.03 2.50 5.64
C PRO A 173 -10.08 3.45 6.84
N ASP A 174 -9.67 4.71 6.69
CA ASP A 174 -9.54 5.70 7.76
C ASP A 174 -10.73 6.68 7.87
N ARG A 175 -11.88 6.34 7.26
CA ARG A 175 -13.03 7.25 7.25
C ARG A 175 -13.69 7.45 8.62
N ARG A 176 -13.65 6.47 9.54
CA ARG A 176 -14.19 6.70 10.90
C ARG A 176 -13.42 7.81 11.63
N ARG A 177 -12.09 7.81 11.54
CA ARG A 177 -11.25 8.83 12.17
C ARG A 177 -11.35 10.19 11.50
N THR A 178 -11.43 10.24 10.17
CA THR A 178 -11.47 11.52 9.44
C THR A 178 -12.85 12.18 9.48
N ASP A 179 -13.95 11.40 9.52
CA ASP A 179 -15.29 11.95 9.71
C ASP A 179 -15.52 12.38 11.18
N GLU A 180 -14.94 11.69 12.17
CA GLU A 180 -14.92 12.13 13.57
C GLU A 180 -14.07 13.40 13.76
N ALA A 181 -12.89 13.48 13.13
CA ALA A 181 -12.05 14.68 13.18
C ALA A 181 -12.71 15.88 12.48
N LYS A 182 -13.40 15.66 11.36
CA LYS A 182 -14.18 16.71 10.68
C LYS A 182 -15.41 17.11 11.48
N LYS A 183 -16.11 16.17 12.13
CA LYS A 183 -17.21 16.51 13.05
C LYS A 183 -16.73 17.32 14.25
N GLY A 184 -15.58 16.96 14.85
CA GLY A 184 -14.98 17.72 15.95
C GLY A 184 -14.66 19.17 15.57
N GLN A 185 -14.01 19.37 14.40
CA GLN A 185 -13.70 20.72 13.92
C GLN A 185 -14.94 21.55 13.56
N VAL A 186 -16.01 20.91 13.06
CA VAL A 186 -17.28 21.58 12.75
C VAL A 186 -18.05 21.95 14.02
N MET A 187 -17.90 21.18 15.10
CA MET A 187 -18.47 21.52 16.41
C MET A 187 -17.71 22.69 17.06
N ASP A 188 -16.37 22.66 17.06
CA ASP A 188 -15.55 23.73 17.64
C ASP A 188 -15.73 25.08 16.92
N THR A 189 -15.93 25.06 15.60
CA THR A 189 -16.19 26.28 14.83
C THR A 189 -17.58 26.86 15.07
N ASN A 190 -18.59 26.02 15.33
CA ASN A 190 -19.95 26.48 15.63
C ASN A 190 -20.14 26.93 17.09
N GLU A 191 -19.36 26.42 18.05
CA GLU A 191 -19.41 26.91 19.43
C GLU A 191 -18.73 28.27 19.62
N SER A 192 -17.75 28.62 18.79
CA SER A 192 -17.07 29.93 18.84
C SER A 192 -17.91 31.12 18.32
N GLY A 193 -19.10 30.86 17.77
CA GLY A 193 -19.98 31.87 17.16
C GLY A 193 -21.02 32.51 18.08
N VAL A 194 -21.19 32.04 19.33
CA VAL A 194 -22.23 32.56 20.23
C VAL A 194 -21.59 33.37 21.37
N GLN A 195 -21.63 34.70 21.20
CA GLN A 195 -21.90 35.77 22.18
C GLN A 195 -20.99 36.98 21.97
N LYS A 196 -21.54 38.02 21.32
CA LYS A 196 -21.26 39.42 21.71
C LYS A 196 -22.59 40.15 21.80
N ALA A 197 -23.11 40.25 23.02
CA ALA A 197 -24.18 41.15 23.37
C ALA A 197 -23.77 42.59 23.00
N LYS A 198 -24.68 43.33 22.36
CA LYS A 198 -24.49 44.74 22.02
C LYS A 198 -24.60 45.58 23.30
N THR A 199 -23.56 46.33 23.64
CA THR A 199 -23.65 47.44 24.61
C THR A 199 -22.69 48.54 24.20
N SER A 200 -23.21 49.70 23.83
CA SER A 200 -22.49 50.98 23.60
C SER A 200 -23.53 52.00 23.07
N HIS A 201 -23.66 53.26 23.51
CA HIS A 201 -22.89 54.09 24.43
C HIS A 201 -23.82 55.23 24.94
N PHE A 202 -23.67 55.61 26.21
CA PHE A 202 -24.24 56.81 26.83
C PHE A 202 -23.10 57.83 26.96
N GLY A 203 -23.32 59.12 26.63
CA GLY A 203 -22.41 60.23 26.99
C GLY A 203 -22.19 61.24 25.85
N ARG A 204 -23.00 62.30 25.76
CA ARG A 204 -22.73 63.68 26.23
C ARG A 204 -21.61 64.42 25.48
N PHE A 205 -22.00 65.33 24.60
CA PHE A 205 -21.22 66.51 24.21
C PHE A 205 -21.79 67.74 24.93
N PHE A 206 -20.94 68.44 25.69
CA PHE A 206 -21.15 69.82 26.13
C PHE A 206 -20.29 70.73 25.24
N LYS A 207 -20.90 71.75 24.64
CA LYS A 207 -20.40 73.13 24.63
C LYS A 207 -21.53 74.08 24.28
#